data_AF-A0A1F7HJM4-F1
#
_entry.id   AF-A0A1F7HJM4-F1
#
_cell.length_a   1.000
_cell.length_b   1.000
_cell.length_c   1.000
_cell.angle_alpha   90.00
_cell.angle_beta   90.00
_cell.angle_gamma   90.00
#
_symmetry.space_group_name_H-M   'P 1'
#
loop_
_entity.id
_entity.type
_entity.pdbx_description
1 polymer ?
#
loop_
_entity_poly.entity_id
_entity_poly.type
_entity_poly.pdbx_seq_one_letter_code
_entity_poly.pdbx_strand_id
1 'polypeptide(L)'
;MRRLKVFFHVFKHSLIPFDAYYTKVRTVHFAFSFTYFWGMIALFIAFSVLFKAILFMGLYPPSSLKEAVKQIESAYPEELVVTIHPLGRLSTNIDHPFILFSPLEHNPRPLVVIDPKGQKEKMLEYDALILFTERTTYIRYGGVTYDYRYPTGKTIMLTKEKVGDISLSAQKLLRSYWSFILAAISFAILLGIPTFGISYFITLTIAAAIYHIVLSFFVKHKRLTFSSVEKIALHAATGPVVIQALAFVLGLSPSVPFWYTVLLYIFIGGALYEAYFQKS
;
A
#
# COMPACT_ATOMS: atom_id res chain seq x y z
N MET A 1 -4.07 0.70 32.61
CA MET A 1 -2.89 -0.20 32.47
C MET A 1 -3.21 -1.70 32.44
N ARG A 2 -4.11 -2.25 33.28
CA ARG A 2 -4.41 -3.71 33.33
C ARG A 2 -4.84 -4.31 31.97
N ARG A 3 -5.71 -3.63 31.22
CA ARG A 3 -6.19 -4.10 29.89
C ARG A 3 -5.06 -4.19 28.85
N LEU A 4 -4.13 -3.24 28.85
CA LEU A 4 -2.97 -3.24 27.96
C LEU A 4 -2.02 -4.40 28.28
N LYS A 5 -1.78 -4.67 29.57
CA LYS A 5 -0.99 -5.84 30.00
C LYS A 5 -1.62 -7.15 29.55
N VAL A 6 -2.96 -7.27 29.65
CA VAL A 6 -3.70 -8.44 29.16
C VAL A 6 -3.57 -8.58 27.65
N PHE A 7 -3.71 -7.49 26.89
CA PHE A 7 -3.53 -7.51 25.43
C PHE A 7 -2.14 -8.02 25.04
N PHE A 8 -1.06 -7.47 25.61
CA PHE A 8 0.30 -7.91 25.28
C PHE A 8 0.60 -9.33 25.76
N HIS A 9 0.03 -9.76 26.90
CA HIS A 9 0.12 -11.13 27.35
C HIS A 9 -0.52 -12.09 26.34
N VAL A 10 -1.76 -11.81 25.95
CA VAL A 10 -2.49 -12.59 24.94
C VAL A 10 -1.74 -12.59 23.61
N PHE A 11 -1.27 -11.42 23.17
CA PHE A 11 -0.51 -11.27 21.94
C PHE A 11 0.73 -12.16 21.93
N LYS A 12 1.55 -12.08 22.97
CA LYS A 12 2.77 -12.89 23.10
C LYS A 12 2.47 -14.38 23.01
N HIS A 13 1.45 -14.85 23.73
CA HIS A 13 1.08 -16.28 23.76
C HIS A 13 0.29 -16.73 22.53
N SER A 14 -0.26 -15.81 21.74
CA SER A 14 -0.96 -16.11 20.48
C SER A 14 -0.04 -16.09 19.26
N LEU A 15 1.22 -15.68 19.41
CA LEU A 15 2.19 -15.58 18.30
C LEU A 15 2.61 -16.93 17.74
N ILE A 16 2.63 -17.98 18.55
CA ILE A 16 3.15 -19.31 18.17
C ILE A 16 2.09 -20.35 18.52
N PRO A 17 1.70 -21.24 17.58
CA PRO A 17 0.60 -22.18 17.75
C PRO A 17 0.88 -23.36 18.72
N PHE A 18 1.99 -23.32 19.47
CA PHE A 18 2.46 -24.38 20.35
C PHE A 18 2.52 -23.96 21.82
N ASP A 19 1.52 -23.21 22.27
CA ASP A 19 1.44 -22.68 23.63
C ASP A 19 0.23 -23.27 24.37
N ALA A 20 0.43 -23.69 25.62
CA ALA A 20 -0.63 -24.16 26.51
C ALA A 20 -1.78 -23.13 26.66
N TYR A 21 -1.52 -21.86 26.33
CA TYR A 21 -2.51 -20.81 26.18
C TYR A 21 -3.75 -21.22 25.37
N TYR A 22 -3.61 -21.98 24.27
CA TYR A 22 -4.76 -22.34 23.43
C TYR A 22 -5.77 -23.26 24.12
N THR A 23 -5.36 -24.04 25.13
CA THR A 23 -6.29 -24.78 25.99
C THR A 23 -7.21 -23.84 26.77
N LYS A 24 -6.67 -22.70 27.25
CA LYS A 24 -7.41 -21.67 28.00
C LYS A 24 -8.31 -20.84 27.08
N VAL A 25 -7.92 -20.62 25.83
CA VAL A 25 -8.73 -19.89 24.84
C VAL A 25 -10.11 -20.52 24.64
N ARG A 26 -10.20 -21.85 24.76
CA ARG A 26 -11.48 -22.58 24.64
C ARG A 26 -12.53 -22.09 25.64
N THR A 27 -12.11 -21.77 26.85
CA THR A 27 -13.01 -21.41 27.95
C THR A 27 -13.30 -19.91 28.02
N VAL A 28 -12.60 -19.07 27.25
CA VAL A 28 -12.88 -17.63 27.24
C VAL A 28 -14.18 -17.31 26.50
N HIS A 29 -14.78 -16.16 26.84
CA HIS A 29 -15.93 -15.64 26.11
C HIS A 29 -15.55 -15.23 24.69
N PHE A 30 -16.42 -15.52 23.72
CA PHE A 30 -16.19 -15.14 22.32
C PHE A 30 -15.96 -13.64 22.15
N ALA A 31 -16.71 -12.80 22.89
CA ALA A 31 -16.54 -11.35 22.86
C ALA A 31 -15.10 -10.91 23.16
N PHE A 32 -14.40 -11.60 24.07
CA PHE A 32 -13.00 -11.31 24.36
C PHE A 32 -12.09 -11.61 23.15
N SER A 33 -12.23 -12.80 22.54
CA SER A 33 -11.46 -13.17 21.36
C SER A 33 -11.75 -12.26 20.17
N PHE A 34 -13.01 -11.87 19.99
CA PHE A 34 -13.44 -10.93 18.94
C PHE A 34 -12.87 -9.53 19.15
N THR A 35 -12.96 -8.98 20.37
CA THR A 35 -12.35 -7.68 20.70
C THR A 35 -10.83 -7.71 20.54
N TYR A 36 -10.18 -8.82 20.95
CA TYR A 36 -8.75 -9.01 20.75
C TYR A 36 -8.38 -8.99 19.25
N PHE A 37 -9.09 -9.76 18.43
CA PHE A 37 -8.89 -9.81 16.98
C PHE A 37 -8.99 -8.41 16.35
N TRP A 38 -10.07 -7.68 16.63
CA TRP A 38 -10.25 -6.32 16.10
C TRP A 38 -9.21 -5.32 16.60
N GLY A 39 -8.81 -5.42 17.87
CA GLY A 39 -7.73 -4.61 18.42
C GLY A 39 -6.39 -4.89 17.73
N MET A 40 -6.13 -6.16 17.41
CA MET A 40 -4.94 -6.60 16.69
C MET A 40 -4.94 -6.10 15.24
N ILE A 41 -6.04 -6.25 14.50
CA ILE A 41 -6.21 -5.70 13.15
C ILE A 41 -6.02 -4.17 13.14
N ALA A 42 -6.66 -3.46 14.07
CA ALA A 42 -6.52 -2.02 14.19
C ALA A 42 -5.07 -1.59 14.45
N LEU A 43 -4.37 -2.29 15.35
CA LEU A 43 -2.97 -2.03 15.64
C LEU A 43 -2.08 -2.20 14.41
N PHE A 44 -2.23 -3.30 13.66
CA PHE A 44 -1.37 -3.57 12.50
C PHE A 44 -1.64 -2.65 11.32
N ILE A 45 -2.89 -2.29 11.07
CA ILE A 45 -3.24 -1.34 10.01
C ILE A 45 -2.71 0.04 10.37
N ALA A 46 -2.96 0.51 11.60
CA ALA A 46 -2.45 1.80 12.05
C ALA A 46 -0.91 1.83 11.97
N PHE A 47 -0.23 0.80 12.46
CA PHE A 47 1.23 0.70 12.38
C PHE A 47 1.73 0.73 10.93
N SER A 48 1.14 -0.07 10.04
CA SER A 48 1.56 -0.15 8.63
C SER A 48 1.35 1.17 7.89
N VAL A 49 0.21 1.82 8.09
CA VAL A 49 -0.11 3.12 7.48
C VAL A 49 0.84 4.20 8.00
N LEU A 50 1.04 4.28 9.32
CA LEU A 50 1.95 5.26 9.92
C LEU A 50 3.39 5.05 9.46
N PHE A 51 3.86 3.81 9.41
CA PHE A 51 5.22 3.50 8.96
C PHE A 51 5.43 3.91 7.49
N LYS A 52 4.50 3.57 6.59
CA LYS A 52 4.57 3.98 5.18
C LYS A 52 4.46 5.50 5.02
N ALA A 53 3.64 6.17 5.84
CA ALA A 53 3.59 7.63 5.86
C ALA A 53 4.93 8.23 6.27
N ILE A 54 5.57 7.71 7.33
CA ILE A 54 6.90 8.17 7.77
C ILE A 54 7.94 7.99 6.66
N LEU A 55 7.97 6.83 6.01
CA LEU A 55 8.85 6.61 4.87
C LEU A 55 8.59 7.58 3.72
N PHE A 56 7.31 7.78 3.36
CA PHE A 56 6.92 8.71 2.31
C PHE A 56 7.36 10.14 2.62
N MET A 57 7.17 10.60 3.85
CA MET A 57 7.58 11.93 4.30
C MET A 57 9.10 12.10 4.33
N GLY A 58 9.84 11.02 4.63
CA GLY A 58 11.30 11.01 4.55
C GLY A 58 11.82 11.12 3.12
N LEU A 59 11.16 10.46 2.16
CA LEU A 59 11.53 10.51 0.74
C LEU A 59 11.10 11.82 0.06
N TYR A 60 9.96 12.37 0.46
CA TYR A 60 9.36 13.55 -0.17
C TYR A 60 9.00 14.62 0.86
N PRO A 61 10.00 15.22 1.53
CA PRO A 61 9.75 16.26 2.50
C PRO A 61 9.16 17.51 1.82
N PRO A 62 8.26 18.23 2.49
CA PRO A 62 7.54 19.35 1.89
C PRO A 62 8.47 20.51 1.47
N SER A 63 9.62 20.67 2.13
CA SER A 63 10.64 21.66 1.73
C SER A 63 11.23 21.30 0.36
N SER A 64 11.70 20.07 0.19
CA SER A 64 12.28 19.60 -1.08
C SER A 64 11.26 19.60 -2.21
N LEU A 65 9.99 19.26 -1.94
CA LEU A 65 8.94 19.36 -2.95
C LEU A 65 8.68 20.81 -3.38
N LYS A 66 8.67 21.77 -2.44
CA LYS A 66 8.50 23.19 -2.77
C LYS A 66 9.68 23.71 -3.58
N GLU A 67 10.89 23.31 -3.22
CA GLU A 67 12.10 23.66 -3.96
C GLU A 67 12.10 23.05 -5.36
N ALA A 68 11.73 21.77 -5.48
CA ALA A 68 11.57 21.07 -6.75
C ALA A 68 10.59 21.79 -7.68
N VAL A 69 9.43 22.21 -7.18
CA VAL A 69 8.45 22.97 -7.96
C VAL A 69 9.04 24.30 -8.48
N LYS A 70 9.78 25.02 -7.63
CA LYS A 70 10.48 26.26 -8.03
C LYS A 70 11.57 26.01 -9.06
N GLN A 71 12.36 24.94 -8.89
CA GLN A 71 13.41 24.57 -9.83
C GLN A 71 12.83 24.22 -11.20
N ILE A 72 11.73 23.44 -11.23
CA ILE A 72 11.01 23.10 -12.47
C ILE A 72 10.50 24.36 -13.17
N GLU A 73 9.87 25.27 -12.41
CA GLU A 73 9.41 26.54 -12.94
C GLU A 73 10.57 27.34 -13.53
N SER A 74 11.68 27.46 -12.81
CA SER A 74 12.86 28.21 -13.26
C SER A 74 13.54 27.62 -14.49
N ALA A 75 13.58 26.28 -14.60
CA ALA A 75 14.22 25.56 -15.69
C ALA A 75 13.41 25.59 -17.00
N TYR A 76 12.12 25.92 -16.95
CA TYR A 76 11.30 26.07 -18.14
C TYR A 76 11.69 27.35 -18.92
N PRO A 77 12.10 27.28 -20.20
CA PRO A 77 12.54 28.46 -20.96
C PRO A 77 11.39 29.46 -21.20
N GLU A 78 11.69 30.76 -21.25
CA GLU A 78 10.65 31.79 -21.47
C GLU A 78 10.06 31.71 -22.87
N GLU A 79 10.89 31.36 -23.84
CA GLU A 79 10.57 31.21 -25.24
C GLU A 79 9.79 29.92 -25.53
N LEU A 80 9.84 28.89 -24.67
CA LEU A 80 9.25 27.59 -24.97
C LEU A 80 7.71 27.62 -24.90
N VAL A 81 7.08 27.34 -26.03
CA VAL A 81 5.63 27.18 -26.16
C VAL A 81 5.32 25.77 -26.65
N VAL A 82 4.66 24.99 -25.80
CA VAL A 82 4.17 23.65 -26.15
C VAL A 82 2.69 23.74 -26.46
N THR A 83 2.28 23.33 -27.66
CA THR A 83 0.89 23.41 -28.11
C THR A 83 0.37 22.05 -28.50
N ILE A 84 -0.69 21.58 -27.82
CA ILE A 84 -1.50 20.44 -28.22
C ILE A 84 -2.68 20.97 -29.04
N HIS A 85 -2.70 20.63 -30.32
CA HIS A 85 -3.73 21.02 -31.28
C HIS A 85 -5.02 20.19 -31.11
N PRO A 86 -6.18 20.68 -31.59
CA PRO A 86 -7.46 19.97 -31.48
C PRO A 86 -7.48 18.58 -32.11
N LEU A 87 -6.58 18.30 -33.05
CA LEU A 87 -6.40 16.99 -33.70
C LEU A 87 -5.55 16.01 -32.87
N GLY A 88 -5.22 16.34 -31.62
CA GLY A 88 -4.40 15.49 -30.74
C GLY A 88 -2.94 15.44 -31.18
N ARG A 89 -2.40 16.58 -31.62
CA ARG A 89 -1.00 16.71 -32.03
C ARG A 89 -0.27 17.75 -31.20
N LEU A 90 0.84 17.38 -30.59
CA LEU A 90 1.74 18.27 -29.88
C LEU A 90 2.77 18.86 -30.86
N SER A 91 3.03 20.15 -30.71
CA SER A 91 4.08 20.88 -31.42
C SER A 91 4.77 21.84 -30.46
N THR A 92 6.01 22.19 -30.78
CA THR A 92 6.83 23.17 -30.07
C THR A 92 7.30 24.26 -31.02
N ASN A 93 7.62 25.43 -30.49
CA ASN A 93 8.24 26.51 -31.27
C ASN A 93 9.76 26.39 -31.37
N ILE A 94 10.38 25.49 -30.59
CA ILE A 94 11.80 25.12 -30.70
C ILE A 94 11.97 23.86 -31.58
N ASP A 95 13.13 23.74 -32.21
CA ASP A 95 13.47 22.70 -33.18
C ASP A 95 14.21 21.47 -32.59
N HIS A 96 14.70 21.62 -31.35
CA HIS A 96 15.43 20.62 -30.59
C HIS A 96 14.62 20.11 -29.37
N PRO A 97 14.95 18.93 -28.83
CA PRO A 97 14.27 18.39 -27.65
C PRO A 97 14.47 19.28 -26.42
N PHE A 98 13.39 19.58 -25.70
CA PHE A 98 13.49 20.17 -24.37
C PHE A 98 13.59 19.07 -23.31
N ILE A 99 14.57 19.19 -22.41
CA ILE A 99 14.84 18.21 -21.35
C ILE A 99 14.75 18.91 -20.00
N LEU A 100 13.79 18.47 -19.17
CA LEU A 100 13.66 18.88 -17.79
C LEU A 100 14.18 17.76 -16.88
N PHE A 101 15.22 18.04 -16.11
CA PHE A 101 15.80 17.10 -15.17
C PHE A 101 15.03 17.04 -13.85
N SER A 102 15.04 15.88 -13.20
CA SER A 102 14.42 15.69 -11.89
C SER A 102 15.20 16.46 -10.82
N PRO A 103 14.58 17.43 -10.13
CA PRO A 103 15.23 18.17 -9.04
C PRO A 103 15.32 17.38 -7.73
N LEU A 104 14.68 16.19 -7.66
CA LEU A 104 14.60 15.37 -6.44
C LEU A 104 15.67 14.28 -6.37
N GLU A 105 16.38 14.01 -7.46
CA GLU A 105 17.41 12.97 -7.52
C GLU A 105 18.81 13.56 -7.36
N HIS A 106 19.68 12.90 -6.60
CA HIS A 106 21.09 13.30 -6.47
C HIS A 106 21.87 13.19 -7.79
N ASN A 107 21.48 12.24 -8.65
CA ASN A 107 21.94 12.15 -10.02
C ASN A 107 20.79 12.58 -10.93
N PRO A 108 20.81 13.80 -11.51
CA PRO A 108 19.66 14.34 -12.22
C PRO A 108 19.39 13.50 -13.48
N ARG A 109 18.36 12.66 -13.42
CA ARG A 109 17.80 11.98 -14.60
C ARG A 109 16.74 12.85 -15.27
N PRO A 110 16.59 12.79 -16.61
CA PRO A 110 15.49 13.46 -17.29
C PRO A 110 14.13 13.05 -16.72
N LEU A 111 13.41 14.00 -16.13
CA LEU A 111 12.05 13.81 -15.65
C LEU A 111 11.06 13.89 -16.82
N VAL A 112 11.17 14.97 -17.61
CA VAL A 112 10.31 15.22 -18.76
C VAL A 112 11.17 15.55 -19.97
N VAL A 113 10.89 14.91 -21.09
CA VAL A 113 11.43 15.28 -22.39
C VAL A 113 10.30 15.64 -23.33
N ILE A 114 10.42 16.76 -24.04
CA ILE A 114 9.49 17.18 -25.08
C ILE A 114 10.23 17.15 -26.41
N ASP A 115 9.90 16.15 -27.22
CA ASP A 115 10.50 15.91 -28.53
C ASP A 115 9.40 15.48 -29.50
N PRO A 116 8.78 16.44 -30.23
CA PRO A 116 7.70 16.12 -31.16
C PRO A 116 8.10 15.12 -32.24
N LYS A 117 9.39 15.09 -32.63
CA LYS A 117 9.93 14.17 -33.65
C LYS A 117 10.30 12.80 -33.06
N GLY A 118 10.31 12.69 -31.73
CA GLY A 118 10.66 11.47 -31.02
C GLY A 118 9.64 10.34 -31.24
N GLN A 119 10.12 9.12 -31.09
CA GLN A 119 9.31 7.89 -31.07
C GLN A 119 9.53 7.15 -29.75
N LYS A 120 8.86 6.02 -29.56
CA LYS A 120 8.91 5.26 -28.30
C LYS A 120 10.34 4.88 -27.91
N GLU A 121 11.19 4.60 -28.88
CA GLU A 121 12.58 4.15 -28.74
C GLU A 121 13.43 5.23 -28.06
N LYS A 122 13.14 6.52 -28.32
CA LYS A 122 13.81 7.66 -27.72
C LYS A 122 13.64 7.71 -26.20
N MET A 123 12.61 7.06 -25.65
CA MET A 123 12.40 6.97 -24.21
C MET A 123 13.58 6.30 -23.49
N LEU A 124 14.15 5.27 -24.12
CA LEU A 124 15.31 4.55 -23.59
C LEU A 124 16.60 5.35 -23.82
N GLU A 125 16.73 6.01 -24.97
CA GLU A 125 17.90 6.84 -25.30
C GLU A 125 18.05 8.04 -24.34
N TYR A 126 16.95 8.72 -24.01
CA TYR A 126 16.97 9.84 -23.07
C TYR A 126 17.01 9.39 -21.60
N ASP A 127 16.79 8.11 -21.31
CA ASP A 127 16.56 7.59 -19.95
C ASP A 127 15.47 8.37 -19.18
N ALA A 128 14.45 8.87 -19.88
CA ALA A 128 13.44 9.76 -19.32
C ALA A 128 12.35 9.02 -18.52
N LEU A 129 11.68 9.73 -17.60
CA LEU A 129 10.46 9.23 -16.94
C LEU A 129 9.20 9.47 -17.80
N ILE A 130 9.13 10.63 -18.46
CA ILE A 130 8.03 11.04 -19.34
C ILE A 130 8.60 11.61 -20.64
N LEU A 131 8.11 11.13 -21.78
CA LEU A 131 8.44 11.64 -23.11
C LEU A 131 7.17 12.07 -23.85
N PHE A 132 7.10 13.35 -24.21
CA PHE A 132 6.05 13.93 -25.04
C PHE A 132 6.48 13.97 -26.50
N THR A 133 5.79 13.21 -27.37
CA THR A 133 6.00 13.22 -28.83
C THR A 133 4.85 13.89 -29.56
N GLU A 134 4.84 13.94 -30.90
CA GLU A 134 3.76 14.59 -31.68
C GLU A 134 2.38 14.04 -31.31
N ARG A 135 2.20 12.73 -31.12
CA ARG A 135 0.85 12.15 -30.94
C ARG A 135 0.64 11.44 -29.61
N THR A 136 1.71 11.19 -28.86
CA THR A 136 1.68 10.26 -27.75
C THR A 136 2.60 10.74 -26.64
N THR A 137 2.15 10.58 -25.41
CA THR A 137 2.98 10.66 -24.22
C THR A 137 3.38 9.25 -23.80
N TYR A 138 4.67 9.00 -23.67
CA TYR A 138 5.22 7.77 -23.13
C TYR A 138 5.61 7.98 -21.67
N ILE A 139 5.18 7.08 -20.78
CA ILE A 139 5.50 7.11 -19.35
C ILE A 139 6.17 5.80 -18.98
N ARG A 140 7.38 5.86 -18.42
CA ARG A 140 8.12 4.66 -17.99
C ARG A 140 7.96 4.49 -16.48
N TYR A 141 7.35 3.40 -16.06
CA TYR A 141 7.18 3.07 -14.64
C TYR A 141 7.34 1.57 -14.42
N GLY A 142 8.16 1.19 -13.44
CA GLY A 142 8.40 -0.23 -13.12
C GLY A 142 8.98 -1.05 -14.28
N GLY A 143 9.78 -0.44 -15.15
CA GLY A 143 10.33 -1.08 -16.35
C GLY A 143 9.35 -1.25 -17.52
N VAL A 144 8.09 -0.86 -17.35
CA VAL A 144 7.06 -0.88 -18.39
C VAL A 144 6.87 0.52 -18.96
N THR A 145 6.68 0.63 -20.27
CA THR A 145 6.36 1.90 -20.95
C THR A 145 4.89 1.90 -21.34
N TYR A 146 4.14 2.85 -20.81
CA TYR A 146 2.74 3.11 -21.11
C TYR A 146 2.62 4.24 -22.13
N ASP A 147 1.70 4.12 -23.07
CA ASP A 147 1.43 5.14 -24.09
C ASP A 147 0.04 5.76 -23.92
N TYR A 148 -0.01 7.09 -23.99
CA TYR A 148 -1.24 7.88 -23.87
C TYR A 148 -1.36 8.83 -25.06
N ARG A 149 -2.42 8.69 -25.85
CA ARG A 149 -2.70 9.62 -26.96
C ARG A 149 -3.30 10.92 -26.41
N TYR A 150 -2.94 12.05 -27.02
CA TYR A 150 -3.51 13.33 -26.62
C TYR A 150 -5.01 13.40 -26.89
N PRO A 151 -5.79 14.07 -26.02
CA PRO A 151 -7.20 14.27 -26.25
C PRO A 151 -7.44 15.20 -27.45
N THR A 152 -8.49 14.93 -28.22
CA THR A 152 -8.95 15.78 -29.31
C THR A 152 -9.97 16.81 -28.82
N GLY A 153 -10.04 17.96 -29.49
CA GLY A 153 -11.16 18.91 -29.38
C GLY A 153 -10.84 20.29 -28.81
N LYS A 154 -9.78 20.45 -28.00
CA LYS A 154 -9.37 21.78 -27.50
C LYS A 154 -7.88 21.99 -27.69
N THR A 155 -7.52 23.22 -28.05
CA THR A 155 -6.11 23.65 -28.06
C THR A 155 -5.63 23.87 -26.63
N ILE A 156 -4.55 23.20 -26.25
CA ILE A 156 -3.87 23.41 -24.97
C ILE A 156 -2.51 24.01 -25.28
N MET A 157 -2.26 25.22 -24.79
CA MET A 157 -0.94 25.86 -24.88
C MET A 157 -0.32 25.88 -23.49
N LEU A 158 0.93 25.47 -23.37
CA LEU A 158 1.75 25.58 -22.17
C LEU A 158 2.86 26.61 -22.46
N THR A 159 2.75 27.75 -21.79
CA THR A 159 3.70 28.87 -21.83
C THR A 159 4.39 28.99 -20.48
N LYS A 160 5.49 29.76 -20.40
CA LYS A 160 6.16 30.06 -19.14
C LYS A 160 5.22 30.60 -18.06
N GLU A 161 4.34 31.54 -18.42
CA GLU A 161 3.32 32.10 -17.53
C GLU A 161 2.43 31.00 -16.94
N LYS A 162 1.91 30.10 -17.78
CA LYS A 162 1.07 28.98 -17.32
C LYS A 162 1.85 28.00 -16.45
N VAL A 163 3.14 27.77 -16.72
CA VAL A 163 4.00 26.97 -15.83
C VAL A 163 4.14 27.65 -14.47
N GLY A 164 4.26 28.98 -14.44
CA GLY A 164 4.21 29.79 -13.20
C GLY A 164 2.90 29.62 -12.44
N ASP A 165 1.75 29.69 -13.13
CA ASP A 165 0.43 29.45 -12.52
C ASP A 165 0.29 28.04 -11.94
N ILE A 166 0.80 27.03 -12.67
CA ILE A 166 0.85 25.64 -12.20
C ILE A 166 1.75 25.54 -10.96
N SER A 167 2.93 26.18 -10.97
CA SER A 167 3.85 26.22 -9.83
C SER A 167 3.20 26.87 -8.61
N LEU A 168 2.55 28.01 -8.76
CA LEU A 168 1.82 28.69 -7.68
C LEU A 168 0.70 27.82 -7.11
N SER A 169 -0.05 27.14 -7.99
CA SER A 169 -1.11 26.21 -7.60
C SER A 169 -0.54 25.00 -6.84
N ALA A 170 0.56 24.43 -7.33
CA ALA A 170 1.26 23.33 -6.67
C ALA A 170 1.80 23.75 -5.30
N GLN A 171 2.39 24.94 -5.19
CA GLN A 171 2.85 25.49 -3.90
C GLN A 171 1.69 25.69 -2.93
N LYS A 172 0.53 26.14 -3.39
CA LYS A 172 -0.69 26.26 -2.56
C LYS A 172 -1.14 24.89 -2.05
N LEU A 173 -1.14 23.86 -2.89
CA LEU A 173 -1.41 22.48 -2.46
C LEU A 173 -0.39 21.98 -1.44
N LEU A 174 0.90 22.29 -1.63
CA LEU A 174 1.98 21.94 -0.70
C LEU A 174 1.89 22.69 0.64
N ARG A 175 1.16 23.81 0.75
CA ARG A 175 0.84 24.41 2.06
C ARG A 175 -0.10 23.53 2.87
N SER A 176 -0.99 22.82 2.19
CA SER A 176 -1.93 21.86 2.79
C SER A 176 -1.36 20.44 2.87
N TYR A 177 -0.05 20.25 2.64
CA TYR A 177 0.61 18.94 2.64
C TYR A 177 0.30 18.14 3.91
N TRP A 178 0.43 18.75 5.09
CA TRP A 178 0.17 18.08 6.35
C TRP A 178 -1.30 17.68 6.53
N SER A 179 -2.21 18.57 6.17
CA SER A 179 -3.65 18.28 6.20
C SER A 179 -4.00 17.14 5.25
N PHE A 180 -3.38 17.09 4.07
CA PHE A 180 -3.56 16.02 3.10
C PHE A 180 -3.03 14.68 3.63
N ILE A 181 -1.82 14.64 4.18
CA ILE A 181 -1.25 13.41 4.77
C ILE A 181 -2.09 12.92 5.94
N LEU A 182 -2.51 13.80 6.84
CA LEU A 182 -3.37 13.43 7.97
C LEU A 182 -4.74 12.93 7.50
N ALA A 183 -5.34 13.57 6.49
CA ALA A 183 -6.59 13.12 5.90
C ALA A 183 -6.43 11.74 5.24
N ALA A 184 -5.34 11.52 4.49
CA ALA A 184 -5.04 10.24 3.85
C ALA A 184 -4.82 9.12 4.87
N ILE A 185 -4.05 9.38 5.95
CA ILE A 185 -3.86 8.42 7.05
C ILE A 185 -5.20 8.11 7.73
N SER A 186 -5.98 9.13 8.06
CA SER A 186 -7.28 8.95 8.73
C SER A 186 -8.24 8.15 7.86
N PHE A 187 -8.30 8.45 6.56
CA PHE A 187 -9.10 7.72 5.60
C PHE A 187 -8.64 6.26 5.45
N ALA A 188 -7.33 6.04 5.35
CA ALA A 188 -6.75 4.71 5.25
C ALA A 188 -7.02 3.85 6.49
N ILE A 189 -6.98 4.44 7.69
CA ILE A 189 -7.31 3.73 8.94
C ILE A 189 -8.82 3.47 9.02
N LEU A 190 -9.64 4.48 8.76
CA LEU A 190 -11.10 4.42 8.86
C LEU A 190 -11.69 3.36 7.92
N LEU A 191 -11.19 3.27 6.68
CA LEU A 191 -11.64 2.26 5.72
C LEU A 191 -10.86 0.96 5.82
N GLY A 192 -9.55 1.03 6.07
CA GLY A 192 -8.69 -0.14 6.14
C GLY A 192 -9.14 -1.10 7.23
N ILE A 193 -9.38 -0.60 8.44
CA ILE A 193 -9.80 -1.45 9.57
C ILE A 193 -11.01 -2.30 9.25
N PRO A 194 -12.18 -1.75 8.86
CA PRO A 194 -13.36 -2.56 8.56
C PRO A 194 -13.15 -3.45 7.33
N THR A 195 -12.56 -2.95 6.25
CA THR A 195 -12.40 -3.73 5.02
C THR A 195 -11.50 -4.95 5.23
N PHE A 196 -10.30 -4.75 5.81
CA PHE A 196 -9.40 -5.86 6.11
C PHE A 196 -9.93 -6.72 7.25
N GLY A 197 -10.45 -6.11 8.32
CA GLY A 197 -10.96 -6.85 9.49
C GLY A 197 -12.13 -7.77 9.16
N ILE A 198 -13.10 -7.31 8.35
CA ILE A 198 -14.22 -8.14 7.88
C ILE A 198 -13.69 -9.26 6.97
N SER A 199 -12.82 -8.94 6.01
CA SER A 199 -12.26 -9.94 5.09
C SER A 199 -11.49 -11.05 5.83
N TYR A 200 -10.65 -10.68 6.80
CA TYR A 200 -9.94 -11.64 7.66
C TYR A 200 -10.90 -12.43 8.54
N PHE A 201 -11.89 -11.77 9.13
CA PHE A 201 -12.87 -12.45 9.99
C PHE A 201 -13.62 -13.53 9.20
N ILE A 202 -14.12 -13.21 8.00
CA ILE A 202 -14.78 -14.19 7.11
C ILE A 202 -13.84 -15.35 6.79
N THR A 203 -12.58 -15.06 6.43
CA THR A 203 -11.58 -16.09 6.12
C THR A 203 -11.34 -17.01 7.32
N LEU A 204 -11.25 -16.46 8.52
CA LEU A 204 -11.07 -17.21 9.76
C LEU A 204 -12.28 -18.06 10.12
N THR A 205 -13.49 -17.52 9.94
CA THR A 205 -14.74 -18.28 10.15
C THR A 205 -14.85 -19.45 9.16
N ILE A 206 -14.48 -19.25 7.89
CA ILE A 206 -14.42 -20.33 6.89
C ILE A 206 -13.38 -21.39 7.30
N ALA A 207 -12.17 -20.97 7.66
CA ALA A 207 -11.11 -21.89 8.11
C ALA A 207 -11.57 -22.67 9.35
N ALA A 208 -12.16 -22.01 10.34
CA ALA A 208 -12.71 -22.63 11.54
C ALA A 208 -13.81 -23.64 11.21
N ALA A 209 -14.69 -23.35 10.24
CA ALA A 209 -15.73 -24.28 9.80
C ALA A 209 -15.12 -25.53 9.17
N ILE A 210 -14.14 -25.38 8.28
CA ILE A 210 -13.42 -26.49 7.66
C ILE A 210 -12.77 -27.37 8.74
N TYR A 211 -12.01 -26.77 9.66
CA TYR A 211 -11.37 -27.52 10.74
C TYR A 211 -12.38 -28.19 11.68
N HIS A 212 -13.48 -27.52 12.01
CA HIS A 212 -14.52 -28.11 12.84
C HIS A 212 -15.14 -29.36 12.17
N ILE A 213 -15.45 -29.28 10.87
CA ILE A 213 -15.97 -30.40 10.08
C ILE A 213 -14.96 -31.55 10.10
N VAL A 214 -13.69 -31.29 9.75
CA VAL A 214 -12.63 -32.32 9.76
C VAL A 214 -12.51 -32.98 11.13
N LEU A 215 -12.42 -32.18 12.21
CA LEU A 215 -12.32 -32.72 13.56
C LEU A 215 -13.54 -33.57 13.95
N SER A 216 -14.74 -33.17 13.52
CA SER A 216 -15.98 -33.90 13.82
C SER A 216 -16.05 -35.28 13.16
N PHE A 217 -15.45 -35.45 11.97
CA PHE A 217 -15.40 -36.72 11.25
C PHE A 217 -14.28 -37.62 11.75
N PHE A 218 -13.09 -37.06 11.97
CA PHE A 218 -11.88 -37.86 12.20
C PHE A 218 -11.54 -38.07 13.68
N VAL A 219 -12.09 -37.28 14.61
CA VAL A 219 -11.71 -37.35 16.02
C VAL A 219 -12.89 -37.59 16.95
N LYS A 220 -13.01 -38.82 17.47
CA LYS A 220 -14.19 -39.30 18.19
C LYS A 220 -14.15 -39.09 19.72
N HIS A 221 -13.00 -38.78 20.30
CA HIS A 221 -12.77 -38.88 21.76
C HIS A 221 -13.01 -37.58 22.55
N LYS A 222 -12.94 -36.41 21.90
CA LYS A 222 -13.33 -35.09 22.46
C LYS A 222 -14.00 -34.26 21.36
N ARG A 223 -15.12 -33.60 21.64
CA ARG A 223 -15.78 -32.71 20.66
C ARG A 223 -15.50 -31.26 21.01
N LEU A 224 -14.75 -30.56 20.16
CA LEU A 224 -14.66 -29.10 20.20
C LEU A 224 -15.91 -28.53 19.54
N THR A 225 -16.58 -27.59 20.21
CA THR A 225 -17.67 -26.83 19.59
C THR A 225 -17.11 -25.89 18.52
N PHE A 226 -17.90 -25.59 17.49
CA PHE A 226 -17.53 -24.62 16.45
C PHE A 226 -17.04 -23.30 17.06
N SER A 227 -17.75 -22.77 18.07
CA SER A 227 -17.35 -21.55 18.78
C SER A 227 -15.96 -21.66 19.44
N SER A 228 -15.57 -22.84 19.93
CA SER A 228 -14.22 -23.04 20.48
C SER A 228 -13.16 -23.02 19.39
N VAL A 229 -13.43 -23.63 18.24
CA VAL A 229 -12.54 -23.63 17.07
C VAL A 229 -12.37 -22.22 16.52
N GLU A 230 -13.47 -21.46 16.39
CA GLU A 230 -13.45 -20.08 15.94
C GLU A 230 -12.66 -19.17 16.89
N LYS A 231 -12.86 -19.29 18.21
CA LYS A 231 -12.03 -18.58 19.20
C LYS A 231 -10.55 -18.89 19.02
N ILE A 232 -10.18 -20.16 18.86
CA ILE A 232 -8.79 -20.56 18.62
C ILE A 232 -8.27 -19.94 17.33
N ALA A 233 -9.04 -19.96 16.24
CA ALA A 233 -8.66 -19.38 14.97
C ALA A 233 -8.39 -17.87 15.05
N LEU A 234 -9.26 -17.12 15.75
CA LEU A 234 -9.08 -15.68 15.99
C LEU A 234 -7.75 -15.36 16.71
N HIS A 235 -7.35 -16.19 17.66
CA HIS A 235 -6.07 -16.03 18.36
C HIS A 235 -4.89 -16.51 17.51
N ALA A 236 -5.00 -17.68 16.86
CA ALA A 236 -3.94 -18.25 16.02
C ALA A 236 -3.57 -17.38 14.81
N ALA A 237 -4.49 -16.52 14.36
CA ALA A 237 -4.23 -15.53 13.32
C ALA A 237 -3.17 -14.48 13.69
N THR A 238 -2.83 -14.32 14.98
CA THR A 238 -1.86 -13.32 15.43
C THR A 238 -0.51 -13.47 14.74
N GLY A 239 0.08 -14.67 14.76
CA GLY A 239 1.37 -14.94 14.12
C GLY A 239 1.39 -14.62 12.62
N PRO A 240 0.48 -15.20 11.81
CA PRO A 240 0.39 -14.92 10.38
C PRO A 240 0.20 -13.44 10.07
N VAL A 241 -0.67 -12.73 10.81
CA VAL A 241 -0.89 -11.28 10.61
C VAL A 241 0.38 -10.48 10.93
N VAL A 242 1.12 -10.83 11.99
CA VAL A 242 2.42 -10.19 12.30
C VAL A 242 3.41 -10.39 11.16
N ILE A 243 3.56 -11.63 10.69
CA ILE A 243 4.47 -11.97 9.59
C ILE A 243 4.10 -11.20 8.32
N GLN A 244 2.81 -11.11 8.00
CA GLN A 244 2.32 -10.37 6.85
C GLN A 244 2.54 -8.87 6.98
N ALA A 245 2.28 -8.28 8.15
CA ALA A 245 2.51 -6.87 8.38
C ALA A 245 4.00 -6.52 8.23
N LEU A 246 4.89 -7.35 8.78
CA LEU A 246 6.34 -7.19 8.62
C LEU A 246 6.77 -7.33 7.16
N ALA A 247 6.29 -8.36 6.44
CA ALA A 247 6.59 -8.56 5.04
C ALA A 247 6.14 -7.36 4.17
N PHE A 248 4.92 -6.84 4.41
CA PHE A 248 4.40 -5.67 3.71
C PHE A 248 5.21 -4.40 3.99
N VAL A 249 5.54 -4.17 5.26
CA VAL A 249 6.32 -3.00 5.69
C VAL A 249 7.72 -3.03 5.06
N LEU A 250 8.40 -4.18 5.11
CA LEU A 250 9.74 -4.39 4.59
C LEU A 250 9.81 -4.58 3.06
N GLY A 251 8.66 -4.70 2.38
CA GLY A 251 8.63 -4.97 0.94
C GLY A 251 9.06 -6.39 0.57
N LEU A 252 8.96 -7.33 1.51
CA LEU A 252 9.34 -8.75 1.37
C LEU A 252 8.14 -9.66 1.10
N SER A 253 7.01 -9.10 0.63
CA SER A 253 5.82 -9.88 0.32
C SER A 253 6.13 -10.94 -0.75
N PRO A 254 5.96 -12.24 -0.46
CA PRO A 254 6.16 -13.29 -1.45
C PRO A 254 5.27 -13.07 -2.69
N SER A 255 5.82 -13.35 -3.87
CA SER A 255 5.08 -13.31 -5.14
C SER A 255 4.10 -14.48 -5.29
N VAL A 256 4.21 -15.51 -4.46
CA VAL A 256 3.35 -16.70 -4.48
C VAL A 256 1.92 -16.33 -4.06
N PRO A 257 0.91 -16.52 -4.91
CA PRO A 257 -0.48 -16.26 -4.54
C PRO A 257 -0.90 -17.09 -3.32
N PHE A 258 -1.77 -16.54 -2.46
CA PHE A 258 -2.34 -17.23 -1.29
C PHE A 258 -1.33 -17.76 -0.25
N TRP A 259 -0.06 -17.35 -0.29
CA TRP A 259 0.96 -17.75 0.70
C TRP A 259 0.50 -17.52 2.14
N TYR A 260 -0.18 -16.39 2.36
CA TYR A 260 -0.73 -16.01 3.66
C TYR A 260 -1.82 -16.99 4.12
N THR A 261 -2.71 -17.41 3.22
CA THR A 261 -3.78 -18.36 3.53
C THR A 261 -3.19 -19.69 3.98
N VAL A 262 -2.16 -20.19 3.30
CA VAL A 262 -1.47 -21.42 3.70
C VAL A 262 -0.87 -21.28 5.10
N LEU A 263 -0.16 -20.17 5.36
CA LEU A 263 0.42 -19.89 6.67
C LEU A 263 -0.65 -19.83 7.76
N LEU A 264 -1.79 -19.19 7.48
CA LEU A 264 -2.92 -19.09 8.39
C LEU A 264 -3.46 -20.46 8.79
N TYR A 265 -3.66 -21.35 7.81
CA TYR A 265 -4.15 -22.71 8.06
C TYR A 265 -3.16 -23.51 8.91
N ILE A 266 -1.85 -23.42 8.62
CA ILE A 266 -0.81 -24.08 9.42
C ILE A 266 -0.90 -23.65 10.89
N PHE A 267 -1.03 -22.35 11.15
CA PHE A 267 -1.12 -21.82 12.51
C PHE A 267 -2.41 -22.24 13.22
N ILE A 268 -3.55 -22.21 12.53
CA ILE A 268 -4.82 -22.68 13.10
C ILE A 268 -4.74 -24.17 13.42
N GLY A 269 -4.21 -24.98 12.50
CA GLY A 269 -4.04 -26.42 12.68
C GLY A 269 -3.15 -26.76 13.88
N GLY A 270 -2.00 -26.09 14.01
CA GLY A 270 -1.11 -26.25 15.16
C GLY A 270 -1.78 -25.85 16.48
N ALA A 271 -2.47 -24.71 16.52
CA ALA A 271 -3.16 -24.24 17.71
C ALA A 271 -4.29 -25.18 18.14
N LEU A 272 -5.02 -25.75 17.17
CA LEU A 272 -6.05 -26.76 17.42
C LEU A 272 -5.45 -28.08 17.91
N TYR A 273 -4.31 -28.50 17.34
CA TYR A 273 -3.59 -29.67 17.80
C TYR A 273 -3.23 -29.55 19.28
N GLU A 274 -2.61 -28.45 19.70
CA GLU A 274 -2.31 -28.21 21.12
C GLU A 274 -3.57 -28.13 21.98
N ALA A 275 -4.58 -27.37 21.54
CA ALA A 275 -5.81 -27.22 22.30
C ALA A 275 -6.57 -28.54 22.52
N TYR A 276 -6.30 -29.56 21.69
CA TYR A 276 -6.97 -30.84 21.69
C TYR A 276 -6.16 -31.97 22.36
N PHE A 277 -4.87 -32.07 22.05
CA PHE A 277 -4.03 -33.23 22.39
C PHE A 277 -3.10 -33.01 23.59
N GLN A 278 -2.84 -31.76 24.01
CA GLN A 278 -2.07 -31.55 25.23
C GLN A 278 -2.90 -31.99 26.44
N LYS A 279 -2.37 -32.94 27.22
CA LYS A 279 -3.00 -33.43 28.46
C LYS A 279 -3.08 -32.27 29.46
N SER A 280 -4.30 -31.91 29.85
CA SER A 280 -4.59 -31.17 31.08
C SER A 280 -4.20 -31.99 32.30
#